data_AF-A0A6H0SGT1-F1
#
_entry.id   AF-A0A6H0SGT1-F1
#
_cell.length_a   1.000
_cell.length_b   1.000
_cell.length_c   1.000
_cell.angle_alpha   90.00
_cell.angle_beta   90.00
_cell.angle_gamma   90.00
#
_symmetry.space_group_name_H-M   'P 1'
#
loop_
_entity.id
_entity.type
_entity.pdbx_description
1 polymer ?
#
loop_
_entity_poly.entity_id
_entity_poly.type
_entity_poly.pdbx_seq_one_letter_code
_entity_poly.pdbx_strand_id
1 'polypeptide(L)'
;MLGVIAGNLKPPDVRGLIVKDMDLLERIPADQAERRARLQASIDQRIDELITAGERTRELRDAAMSYRGNWRDIVLFVCAVLFTIVWWNVSHARTNWLVMFIAMILLSAATGIYAGRGIARAIRTYLHRDDA
;
A
#
# COMPACT_ATOMS: atom_id res chain seq x y z
N MET A 1 6.68 -4.40 -31.40
CA MET A 1 5.36 -4.63 -30.76
C MET A 1 5.47 -5.76 -29.75
N LEU A 2 5.93 -5.45 -28.53
CA LEU A 2 6.12 -6.42 -27.44
C LEU A 2 5.66 -5.72 -26.15
N GLY A 3 4.36 -5.77 -25.84
CA GLY A 3 3.86 -5.06 -24.66
C GLY A 3 2.42 -5.30 -24.21
N VAL A 4 1.64 -6.22 -24.80
CA VAL A 4 0.18 -6.27 -24.53
C VAL A 4 -0.38 -7.66 -24.17
N ILE A 5 0.44 -8.69 -23.91
CA ILE A 5 -0.09 -10.03 -23.54
C ILE A 5 -0.20 -10.24 -22.01
N ALA A 6 0.15 -9.25 -21.17
CA ALA A 6 0.10 -9.40 -19.71
C ALA A 6 -1.31 -9.24 -19.07
N GLY A 7 -2.34 -8.95 -19.86
CA GLY A 7 -3.65 -8.50 -19.35
C GLY A 7 -4.69 -9.59 -19.04
N ASN A 8 -4.49 -10.84 -19.45
CA ASN A 8 -5.55 -11.87 -19.35
C ASN A 8 -5.08 -13.24 -18.83
N LEU A 9 -3.89 -13.32 -18.25
CA LEU A 9 -3.50 -14.50 -17.48
C LEU A 9 -4.24 -14.46 -16.15
N LYS A 10 -5.46 -15.03 -16.13
CA LYS A 10 -6.12 -15.40 -14.88
C LYS A 10 -5.08 -16.18 -14.07
N PRO A 11 -4.72 -15.73 -12.85
CA PRO A 11 -3.77 -16.47 -12.04
C PRO A 11 -4.26 -17.91 -11.90
N PRO A 12 -3.36 -18.90 -11.98
CA PRO A 12 -3.74 -20.29 -11.82
C PRO A 12 -4.51 -20.45 -10.50
N ASP A 13 -5.63 -21.19 -10.55
CA ASP A 13 -6.46 -21.44 -9.37
C ASP A 13 -5.78 -22.50 -8.49
N VAL A 14 -4.77 -22.08 -7.75
CA VAL A 14 -3.95 -22.95 -6.89
C VAL A 14 -4.80 -23.63 -5.83
N ARG A 15 -5.81 -22.93 -5.28
CA ARG A 15 -6.73 -23.50 -4.29
C ARG A 15 -7.58 -24.60 -4.92
N GLY A 16 -8.11 -24.39 -6.12
CA GLY A 16 -8.83 -25.42 -6.87
C GLY A 16 -7.97 -26.63 -7.24
N LEU A 17 -6.67 -26.45 -7.46
CA LEU A 17 -5.72 -27.55 -7.68
C LEU A 17 -5.49 -28.37 -6.39
N ILE A 18 -5.29 -27.72 -5.24
CA ILE A 18 -5.10 -28.40 -3.95
C ILE A 18 -6.34 -29.26 -3.60
N VAL A 19 -7.55 -28.74 -3.82
CA VAL A 19 -8.79 -29.49 -3.57
C VAL A 19 -8.86 -30.76 -4.44
N LYS A 20 -8.43 -30.68 -5.70
CA LYS A 20 -8.36 -31.86 -6.58
C LYS A 20 -7.30 -32.85 -6.12
N ASP A 21 -6.14 -32.39 -5.68
CA ASP A 21 -5.07 -33.25 -5.15
C ASP A 21 -5.55 -33.97 -3.87
N MET A 22 -6.36 -33.32 -3.03
CA MET A 22 -6.98 -33.95 -1.84
C MET A 22 -8.02 -35.02 -2.20
N ASP A 23 -8.91 -34.76 -3.15
CA ASP A 23 -9.86 -35.76 -3.67
C ASP A 23 -9.12 -36.97 -4.30
N LEU A 24 -8.01 -36.72 -5.00
CA LEU A 24 -7.15 -37.79 -5.51
C LEU A 24 -6.52 -38.61 -4.39
N LEU A 25 -6.05 -37.96 -3.32
CA LEU A 25 -5.47 -38.65 -2.16
C LEU A 25 -6.50 -39.57 -1.48
N GLU A 26 -7.75 -39.14 -1.34
CA GLU A 26 -8.83 -39.95 -0.78
C GLU A 26 -9.09 -41.21 -1.61
N ARG A 27 -8.96 -41.12 -2.94
CA ARG A 27 -9.19 -42.22 -3.88
C ARG A 27 -8.02 -43.22 -3.99
N ILE A 28 -6.83 -42.90 -3.49
CA ILE A 28 -5.70 -43.83 -3.54
C ILE A 28 -5.96 -45.01 -2.59
N PRO A 29 -5.89 -46.26 -3.09
CA PRO A 29 -6.02 -47.46 -2.26
C PRO A 29 -5.07 -47.48 -1.05
N ALA A 30 -5.56 -47.96 0.10
CA ALA A 30 -4.84 -47.91 1.38
C ALA A 30 -3.57 -48.78 1.42
N ASP A 31 -3.47 -49.78 0.55
CA ASP A 31 -2.29 -50.62 0.32
C ASP A 31 -1.12 -49.83 -0.31
N GLN A 32 -1.38 -48.68 -0.93
CA GLN A 32 -0.37 -47.84 -1.57
C GLN A 32 0.15 -46.73 -0.64
N ALA A 33 0.58 -47.10 0.57
CA ALA A 33 1.01 -46.15 1.61
C ALA A 33 2.09 -45.17 1.14
N GLU A 34 3.09 -45.65 0.39
CA GLU A 34 4.19 -44.80 -0.11
C GLU A 34 3.71 -43.76 -1.13
N ARG A 35 2.75 -44.12 -1.98
CA ARG A 35 2.17 -43.20 -2.98
C ARG A 35 1.31 -42.14 -2.31
N ARG A 36 0.53 -42.51 -1.30
CA ARG A 36 -0.23 -41.57 -0.47
C ARG A 36 0.69 -40.59 0.24
N ALA A 37 1.76 -41.07 0.85
CA ALA A 37 2.74 -40.23 1.54
C ALA A 37 3.40 -39.22 0.60
N ARG A 38 3.78 -39.65 -0.61
CA ARG A 38 4.36 -38.75 -1.63
C ARG A 38 3.37 -37.68 -2.11
N LEU A 39 2.11 -38.05 -2.33
CA LEU A 39 1.09 -37.08 -2.75
C LEU A 39 0.81 -36.07 -1.62
N GLN A 40 0.65 -36.56 -0.38
CA GLN A 40 0.49 -35.71 0.80
C GLN A 40 1.62 -34.68 0.92
N ALA A 41 2.88 -35.10 0.81
CA ALA A 41 4.02 -34.19 0.87
C ALA A 41 3.97 -33.10 -0.23
N SER A 42 3.50 -33.44 -1.43
CA SER A 42 3.34 -32.45 -2.51
C SER A 42 2.20 -31.45 -2.25
N ILE A 43 1.14 -31.88 -1.57
CA ILE A 43 0.03 -31.01 -1.18
C ILE A 43 0.48 -30.04 -0.10
N ASP A 44 1.17 -30.55 0.93
CA ASP A 44 1.67 -29.76 2.04
C ASP A 44 2.61 -28.65 1.53
N GLN A 45 3.54 -28.99 0.63
CA GLN A 45 4.41 -28.01 -0.01
C GLN A 45 3.62 -26.90 -0.74
N ARG A 46 2.56 -27.24 -1.49
CA ARG A 46 1.73 -26.24 -2.18
C ARG A 46 0.97 -25.34 -1.19
N ILE A 47 0.54 -25.88 -0.06
CA ILE A 47 -0.12 -25.10 1.00
C ILE A 47 0.88 -24.10 1.59
N ASP A 48 2.10 -24.53 1.90
CA ASP A 48 3.16 -23.68 2.45
C ASP A 48 3.53 -22.53 1.50
N GLU A 49 3.62 -22.81 0.19
CA GLU A 49 3.84 -21.79 -0.84
C GLU A 49 2.70 -20.77 -0.87
N LEU A 50 1.44 -21.21 -0.73
CA LEU A 50 0.27 -20.34 -0.70
C LEU A 50 0.24 -19.45 0.56
N ILE A 51 0.63 -19.99 1.71
CA ILE A 51 0.77 -19.24 2.96
C ILE A 51 1.85 -18.18 2.80
N THR A 52 3.04 -18.57 2.35
CA THR A 52 4.18 -17.67 2.13
C THR A 52 3.84 -16.53 1.16
N ALA A 53 3.14 -16.83 0.06
CA ALA A 53 2.70 -15.82 -0.89
C ALA A 53 1.67 -14.84 -0.27
N GLY A 54 0.77 -15.36 0.58
CA GLY A 54 -0.18 -14.56 1.34
C GLY A 54 0.51 -13.61 2.32
N GLU A 55 1.49 -14.12 3.07
CA GLU A 55 2.31 -13.34 4.00
C GLU A 55 3.06 -12.23 3.28
N ARG A 56 3.77 -12.53 2.18
CA ARG A 56 4.45 -11.51 1.37
C ARG A 56 3.50 -10.45 0.83
N THR A 57 2.31 -10.84 0.39
CA THR A 57 1.31 -9.87 -0.07
C THR A 57 0.86 -8.94 1.06
N ARG A 58 0.77 -9.48 2.28
CA ARG A 58 0.43 -8.70 3.48
C ARG A 58 1.56 -7.76 3.86
N GLU A 59 2.81 -8.22 3.87
CA GLU A 59 4.00 -7.41 4.09
C GLU A 59 4.12 -6.29 3.05
N LEU A 60 3.89 -6.58 1.77
CA LEU A 60 3.88 -5.57 0.72
C LEU A 60 2.74 -4.56 0.91
N ARG A 61 1.56 -5.00 1.34
CA ARG A 61 0.45 -4.09 1.70
C ARG A 61 0.79 -3.23 2.90
N ASP A 62 1.41 -3.79 3.92
CA ASP A 62 1.80 -3.08 5.13
C ASP A 62 2.94 -2.09 4.86
N ALA A 63 3.90 -2.46 4.01
CA ALA A 63 4.94 -1.57 3.50
C ALA A 63 4.36 -0.45 2.62
N ALA A 64 3.38 -0.75 1.76
CA ALA A 64 2.69 0.28 0.98
C ALA A 64 1.82 1.20 1.86
N MET A 65 1.23 0.67 2.93
CA MET A 65 0.47 1.44 3.92
C MET A 65 1.39 2.30 4.80
N SER A 66 2.57 1.82 5.18
CA SER A 66 3.58 2.62 5.89
C SER A 66 4.15 3.72 4.99
N TYR A 67 4.26 3.48 3.67
CA TYR A 67 4.66 4.49 2.69
C TYR A 67 3.67 5.68 2.57
N ARG A 68 2.40 5.52 2.98
CA ARG A 68 1.44 6.64 3.06
C ARG A 68 1.81 7.69 4.12
N GLY A 69 2.71 7.40 5.06
CA GLY A 69 3.15 8.34 6.09
C GLY A 69 4.06 9.47 5.58
N ASN A 70 4.82 9.24 4.51
CA ASN A 70 5.93 10.12 4.13
C ASN A 70 5.62 11.08 2.96
N TRP A 71 4.57 10.81 2.19
CA TRP A 71 4.21 11.64 1.02
C TRP A 71 3.85 13.07 1.40
N ARG A 72 3.14 13.25 2.52
CA ARG A 72 2.79 14.57 3.06
C ARG A 72 4.03 15.41 3.30
N ASP A 73 5.04 14.85 3.96
CA ASP A 73 6.23 15.58 4.37
C ASP A 73 7.08 15.95 3.15
N ILE A 74 7.12 15.09 2.13
CA ILE A 74 7.73 15.39 0.83
C ILE A 74 7.00 16.56 0.14
N VAL A 75 5.67 16.55 0.07
CA VAL A 75 4.89 17.64 -0.53
C VAL A 75 5.06 18.94 0.27
N LEU A 76 5.05 18.89 1.60
CA LEU A 76 5.30 20.06 2.45
C LEU A 76 6.71 20.62 2.26
N PHE A 77 7.72 19.75 2.16
CA PHE A 77 9.09 20.16 1.87
C PHE A 77 9.20 20.86 0.50
N VAL A 78 8.59 20.27 -0.54
CA VAL A 78 8.54 20.88 -1.88
C VAL A 78 7.81 22.23 -1.85
N CYS A 79 6.68 22.34 -1.16
CA CYS A 79 5.97 23.61 -0.98
C CYS A 79 6.84 24.66 -0.27
N ALA A 80 7.56 24.29 0.80
CA ALA A 80 8.45 25.19 1.52
C ALA A 80 9.62 25.70 0.66
N VAL A 81 10.23 24.80 -0.14
CA VAL A 81 11.30 25.15 -1.08
C VAL A 81 10.76 26.08 -2.18
N LEU A 82 9.63 25.73 -2.81
CA LEU A 82 9.00 26.57 -3.83
C LEU A 82 8.61 27.94 -3.30
N PHE A 83 8.05 28.01 -2.09
CA PHE A 83 7.75 29.27 -1.42
C PHE A 83 9.00 30.12 -1.24
N THR A 84 10.11 29.52 -0.78
CA THR A 84 11.39 30.20 -0.59
C THR A 84 11.94 30.75 -1.91
N ILE A 85 11.87 29.97 -3.00
CA ILE A 85 12.32 30.39 -4.34
C ILE A 85 11.47 31.55 -4.87
N VAL A 86 10.15 31.42 -4.83
CA VAL A 86 9.21 32.45 -5.28
C VAL A 86 9.41 33.74 -4.47
N TRP A 87 9.56 33.61 -3.16
CA TRP A 87 9.81 34.71 -2.24
C TRP A 87 11.07 35.49 -2.58
N TRP A 88 12.17 34.77 -2.86
CA TRP A 88 13.45 35.39 -3.18
C TRP A 88 13.43 36.15 -4.53
N ASN A 89 12.57 35.73 -5.47
CA ASN A 89 12.50 36.32 -6.80
C ASN A 89 11.50 37.49 -6.91
N VAL A 90 10.64 37.71 -5.90
CA VAL A 90 9.66 38.80 -5.94
C VAL A 90 10.32 40.17 -5.72
N SER A 91 9.95 41.15 -6.55
CA SER A 91 10.32 42.55 -6.36
C SER A 91 9.67 43.11 -5.09
N HIS A 92 10.50 43.40 -4.08
CA HIS A 92 10.10 43.92 -2.78
C HIS A 92 9.74 45.42 -2.80
N ALA A 93 9.88 46.09 -3.94
CA ALA A 93 9.68 47.53 -4.08
C ALA A 93 8.22 47.94 -4.37
N ARG A 94 7.30 46.99 -4.60
CA ARG A 94 5.89 47.31 -4.89
C ARG A 94 5.06 47.53 -3.61
N THR A 95 4.27 48.60 -3.59
CA THR A 95 3.37 48.99 -2.47
C THR A 95 2.40 47.88 -2.02
N ASN A 96 1.95 47.00 -2.93
CA ASN A 96 1.04 45.89 -2.61
C ASN A 96 1.74 44.62 -2.10
N TRP A 97 3.07 44.65 -1.92
CA TRP A 97 3.85 43.49 -1.47
C TRP A 97 3.39 42.99 -0.10
N LEU A 98 3.15 43.90 0.85
CA LEU A 98 2.72 43.56 2.20
C LEU A 98 1.32 42.91 2.22
N VAL A 99 0.41 43.38 1.37
CA VAL A 99 -0.95 42.82 1.25
C VAL A 99 -0.91 41.42 0.64
N MET A 100 -0.12 41.22 -0.41
CA MET A 100 0.06 39.90 -1.02
C MET A 100 0.72 38.90 -0.06
N PHE A 101 1.65 39.37 0.79
CA PHE A 101 2.29 38.56 1.82
C PHE A 101 1.29 38.04 2.85
N ILE A 102 0.44 38.92 3.39
CA ILE A 102 -0.60 38.54 4.35
C ILE A 102 -1.60 37.58 3.71
N ALA A 103 -2.02 37.84 2.47
CA ALA A 103 -2.93 36.95 1.74
C ALA A 103 -2.33 35.54 1.54
N MET A 104 -1.04 35.45 1.19
CA MET A 104 -0.34 34.17 1.01
C MET A 104 -0.14 33.40 2.31
N ILE A 105 0.15 34.09 3.42
CA ILE A 105 0.20 33.47 4.75
C ILE A 105 -1.17 32.90 5.12
N LEU A 106 -2.24 33.66 4.94
CA LEU A 106 -3.60 33.22 5.26
C LEU A 106 -4.02 32.03 4.40
N LEU A 107 -3.70 32.02 3.10
CA LEU A 107 -4.00 30.90 2.21
C LEU A 107 -3.19 29.65 2.60
N SER A 108 -1.92 29.82 2.97
CA SER A 108 -1.06 28.72 3.40
C SER A 108 -1.51 28.14 4.74
N ALA A 109 -1.89 29.00 5.69
CA ALA A 109 -2.47 28.60 6.98
C ALA A 109 -3.82 27.89 6.80
N ALA A 110 -4.71 28.40 5.95
CA ALA A 110 -6.00 27.76 5.66
C ALA A 110 -5.82 26.37 5.03
N THR A 111 -4.87 26.24 4.10
CA THR A 111 -4.51 24.96 3.48
C THR A 111 -3.90 23.99 4.50
N GLY A 112 -3.01 24.49 5.36
CA GLY A 112 -2.43 23.72 6.47
C GLY A 112 -3.47 23.23 7.48
N ILE A 113 -4.45 24.06 7.84
CA ILE A 113 -5.56 23.69 8.74
C ILE A 113 -6.46 22.63 8.10
N TYR A 114 -6.78 22.76 6.81
CA TYR A 114 -7.62 21.78 6.12
C TYR A 114 -6.90 20.42 5.99
N ALA A 115 -5.61 20.43 5.65
CA ALA A 115 -4.77 19.24 5.64
C ALA A 115 -4.63 18.61 7.05
N GLY A 116 -4.42 19.45 8.06
CA GLY A 116 -4.35 19.05 9.48
C GLY A 116 -5.63 18.39 9.99
N ARG A 117 -6.81 18.88 9.57
CA ARG A 117 -8.11 18.25 9.90
C ARG A 117 -8.28 16.87 9.26
N GLY A 118 -7.69 16.61 8.10
CA GLY A 118 -7.64 15.29 7.49
C GLY A 118 -6.77 14.31 8.29
N ILE A 119 -5.61 14.78 8.76
CA ILE A 119 -4.66 14.02 9.57
C ILE A 119 -5.24 13.72 10.96
N ALA A 120 -5.84 14.71 11.63
CA ALA A 120 -6.46 14.53 12.94
C ALA A 120 -7.60 13.50 12.93
N ARG A 121 -8.32 13.39 11.80
CA ARG A 121 -9.39 12.38 11.62
C ARG A 121 -8.80 10.97 11.44
N ALA A 122 -7.69 10.85 10.72
CA ALA A 122 -6.97 9.59 10.54
C ALA A 122 -6.32 9.10 11.86
N ILE A 123 -5.70 10.01 12.62
CA ILE A 123 -5.10 9.72 13.92
C ILE A 123 -6.16 9.29 14.94
N ARG A 124 -7.32 9.98 14.99
CA ARG A 124 -8.42 9.61 15.90
C ARG A 124 -9.00 8.23 15.59
N THR A 125 -9.01 7.83 14.32
CA THR A 125 -9.47 6.50 13.89
C THR A 125 -8.46 5.40 14.25
N TYR A 126 -7.16 5.72 14.26
CA TYR A 126 -6.13 4.79 14.72
C TYR A 126 -6.12 4.65 16.25
N LEU A 127 -6.19 5.75 16.99
CA LEU A 127 -6.20 5.74 18.46
C LEU A 127 -7.42 5.04 19.06
N HIS A 128 -8.60 5.12 18.44
CA HIS A 128 -9.79 4.36 18.91
C HIS A 128 -9.73 2.86 18.59
N ARG A 129 -8.73 2.40 17.83
CA ARG A 129 -8.56 0.99 17.47
C ARG A 129 -7.67 0.24 18.45
N ASP A 130 -6.92 0.95 19.28
CA ASP A 130 -6.04 0.39 20.32
C ASP A 130 -6.77 0.16 21.67
N ASP A 131 -8.03 0.63 21.79
CA ASP A 131 -8.88 0.48 22.98
C ASP A 131 -9.91 -0.68 22.89
N ALA A 132 -9.83 -1.55 21.87
CA ALA A 132 -10.74 -2.69 21.64
C ALA A 132 -9.98 -3.99 21.35
#